data_AF-A0A812IZ63-F1
#
_entry.id   AF-A0A812IZ63-F1
#
_cell.length_a   1.000
_cell.length_b   1.000
_cell.length_c   1.000
_cell.angle_alpha   90.00
_cell.angle_beta   90.00
_cell.angle_gamma   90.00
#
_symmetry.space_group_name_H-M   'P 1'
#
loop_
_entity.id
_entity.type
_entity.pdbx_description
1 polymer ?
#
loop_
_entity_poly.entity_id
_entity_poly.type
_entity_poly.pdbx_seq_one_letter_code
_entity_poly.pdbx_strand_id
1 'polypeptide(L)'
;MEVQAREPFTVSEEKPSRRVLLGEVWTIFLPTMLNNVMTLLNECTNTLCLGHAGNDAELAAVGLGNMMQNCCALSLGIGLTSALDTFVSQAHGAGQHSLCVQYLQRSRVLCTLQLIWMIPLLWFSDSILVAVGQHPDVARHAASYNRVAAFGLFSQFQWQGILAYLRNVKMPQPAMWIAGSTCMLHIVWAVLFIVVFKW
;
A
#
# COMPACT_ATOMS: atom_id res chain seq x y z
N MET A 1 19.39 59.85 -10.51
CA MET A 1 19.34 58.41 -10.84
C MET A 1 18.01 57.89 -10.34
N GLU A 2 16.99 57.91 -11.20
CA GLU A 2 15.69 57.31 -10.90
C GLU A 2 15.82 55.79 -10.96
N VAL A 3 15.47 55.13 -9.86
CA VAL A 3 15.38 53.68 -9.78
C VAL A 3 14.14 53.27 -10.56
N GLN A 4 14.35 52.70 -11.75
CA GLN A 4 13.27 52.14 -12.57
C GLN A 4 12.65 50.95 -11.82
N ALA A 5 11.47 51.17 -11.25
CA ALA A 5 10.68 50.13 -10.61
C ALA A 5 10.40 49.04 -11.66
N ARG A 6 10.94 47.83 -11.46
CA ARG A 6 10.58 46.65 -12.26
C ARG A 6 9.08 46.42 -12.11
N GLU A 7 8.36 46.39 -13.23
CA GLU A 7 6.97 45.98 -13.22
C GLU A 7 6.84 44.57 -12.61
N PRO A 8 5.78 44.32 -11.81
CA PRO A 8 5.55 42.99 -11.26
C PRO A 8 5.37 42.00 -12.41
N PHE A 9 6.17 40.93 -12.38
CA PHE A 9 6.07 39.81 -13.31
C PHE A 9 4.69 39.16 -13.14
N THR A 10 3.74 39.55 -14.00
CA THR A 10 2.41 38.96 -14.06
C THR A 10 2.45 37.83 -15.08
N VAL A 11 2.64 36.60 -14.60
CA VAL A 11 2.36 35.42 -15.43
C VAL A 11 0.86 35.44 -15.67
N SER A 12 0.43 35.71 -16.90
CA SER A 12 -0.94 35.41 -17.31
C SER A 12 -1.08 33.89 -17.34
N GLU A 13 -1.41 33.28 -16.20
CA GLU A 13 -1.78 31.87 -16.13
C GLU A 13 -3.08 31.68 -16.92
N GLU A 14 -2.95 31.36 -18.20
CA GLU A 14 -4.06 30.89 -19.00
C GLU A 14 -4.51 29.56 -18.41
N LYS A 15 -5.63 29.60 -17.66
CA LYS A 15 -6.13 28.42 -16.94
C LYS A 15 -6.41 27.31 -17.96
N PRO A 16 -5.86 26.10 -17.77
CA PRO A 16 -6.06 25.01 -18.70
C PRO A 16 -7.56 24.68 -18.86
N SER A 17 -7.96 24.39 -20.09
CA SER A 17 -9.35 24.06 -20.43
C SER A 17 -9.84 22.87 -19.61
N ARG A 18 -11.10 22.92 -19.14
CA ARG A 18 -11.73 21.87 -18.33
C ARG A 18 -11.60 20.47 -18.95
N ARG A 19 -11.62 20.37 -20.29
CA ARG A 19 -11.47 19.08 -21.00
C ARG A 19 -10.08 18.46 -20.80
N VAL A 20 -9.04 19.29 -20.79
CA VAL A 20 -7.64 18.85 -20.57
C VAL A 20 -7.47 18.38 -19.14
N LEU A 21 -7.96 19.17 -18.17
CA LEU A 21 -7.94 18.79 -16.75
C LEU A 21 -8.66 17.46 -16.49
N LEU A 22 -9.84 17.27 -17.08
CA LEU A 22 -10.58 16.01 -16.96
C LEU A 22 -9.78 14.85 -17.57
N GLY A 23 -9.15 15.06 -18.73
CA GLY A 23 -8.29 14.06 -19.35
C GLY A 23 -7.14 13.61 -18.44
N GLU A 24 -6.42 14.57 -17.85
CA GLU A 24 -5.34 14.26 -16.90
C GLU A 24 -5.83 13.48 -15.68
N VAL A 25 -6.95 13.92 -15.08
CA VAL A 25 -7.55 13.22 -13.93
C VAL A 25 -7.87 11.77 -14.28
N TRP A 26 -8.49 11.52 -15.43
CA TRP A 26 -8.81 10.17 -15.88
C TRP A 26 -7.58 9.29 -16.09
N THR A 27 -6.49 9.84 -16.63
CA THR A 27 -5.24 9.09 -16.85
C THR A 27 -4.57 8.67 -15.54
N ILE A 28 -4.81 9.37 -14.44
CA ILE A 28 -4.28 9.02 -13.12
C ILE A 28 -5.26 8.11 -12.37
N PHE A 29 -6.54 8.47 -12.41
CA PHE A 29 -7.61 7.79 -11.70
C PHE A 29 -7.77 6.34 -12.16
N LEU A 30 -7.92 6.11 -13.47
CA LEU A 30 -8.27 4.79 -13.99
C LEU A 30 -7.21 3.73 -13.66
N PRO A 31 -5.90 3.96 -13.89
CA PRO A 31 -4.88 2.97 -13.53
C PRO A 31 -4.78 2.75 -12.01
N THR A 32 -4.94 3.82 -11.23
CA THR A 32 -4.91 3.71 -9.75
C THR A 32 -6.10 2.89 -9.24
N MET A 33 -7.29 3.12 -9.79
CA MET A 33 -8.49 2.36 -9.45
C MET A 33 -8.31 0.88 -9.79
N LEU A 34 -7.84 0.58 -11.00
CA LEU A 34 -7.57 -0.79 -11.43
C LEU A 34 -6.54 -1.47 -10.53
N ASN A 35 -5.44 -0.80 -10.17
CA ASN A 35 -4.48 -1.33 -9.20
C ASN A 35 -5.16 -1.72 -7.88
N ASN A 36 -6.03 -0.87 -7.32
CA ASN A 36 -6.76 -1.18 -6.08
C ASN A 36 -7.71 -2.37 -6.23
N VAL A 37 -8.42 -2.46 -7.37
CA VAL A 37 -9.29 -3.61 -7.67
C VAL A 37 -8.49 -4.91 -7.74
N MET A 38 -7.31 -4.90 -8.37
CA MET A 38 -6.44 -6.09 -8.44
C MET A 38 -5.91 -6.51 -7.08
N THR A 39 -5.53 -5.55 -6.22
CA THR A 39 -5.14 -5.85 -4.84
C THR A 39 -6.29 -6.46 -4.05
N LEU A 40 -7.50 -5.90 -4.15
CA LEU A 40 -8.69 -6.44 -3.49
C LEU A 40 -8.99 -7.86 -3.99
N LEU A 41 -8.85 -8.11 -5.29
CA LEU A 41 -9.08 -9.43 -5.87
C LEU A 41 -8.10 -10.49 -5.33
N ASN A 42 -6.84 -10.12 -5.07
CA ASN A 42 -5.89 -11.01 -4.40
C ASN A 42 -6.32 -11.37 -2.97
N GLU A 43 -6.81 -10.38 -2.20
CA GLU A 43 -7.33 -10.62 -0.84
C GLU A 43 -8.59 -11.50 -0.85
N CYS A 44 -9.50 -11.27 -1.80
CA CYS A 44 -10.66 -12.12 -2.02
C CYS A 44 -10.24 -13.56 -2.34
N THR A 45 -9.26 -13.73 -3.23
CA THR A 45 -8.74 -15.05 -3.63
C THR A 45 -8.16 -15.79 -2.43
N ASN A 46 -7.36 -15.11 -1.60
CA ASN A 46 -6.81 -15.69 -0.37
C ASN A 46 -7.92 -16.16 0.58
N THR A 47 -8.93 -15.31 0.78
CA THR A 47 -10.05 -15.61 1.68
C THR A 47 -10.89 -16.79 1.17
N LEU A 48 -11.16 -16.84 -0.13
CA LEU A 48 -11.90 -17.93 -0.77
C LEU A 48 -11.14 -19.26 -0.70
N CYS A 49 -9.83 -19.24 -0.99
CA CYS A 49 -9.00 -20.44 -0.91
C CYS A 49 -8.88 -20.95 0.52
N LEU A 50 -8.69 -20.05 1.49
CA LEU A 50 -8.65 -20.40 2.90
C LEU A 50 -10.00 -20.94 3.39
N GLY A 51 -11.12 -20.35 2.96
CA GLY A 51 -12.44 -20.88 3.29
C GLY A 51 -12.78 -22.21 2.61
N HIS A 52 -12.11 -22.55 1.50
CA HIS A 52 -12.30 -23.82 0.82
C HIS A 52 -11.46 -24.95 1.43
N ALA A 53 -10.20 -24.68 1.75
CA ALA A 53 -9.23 -25.69 2.21
C ALA A 53 -9.03 -25.73 3.72
N GLY A 54 -9.21 -24.59 4.40
CA GLY A 54 -9.08 -24.47 5.85
C GLY A 54 -10.38 -24.75 6.58
N ASN A 55 -10.29 -24.90 7.90
CA ASN A 55 -11.45 -24.99 8.77
C ASN A 55 -11.90 -23.60 9.28
N ASP A 56 -13.10 -23.52 9.85
CA ASP A 56 -13.66 -22.27 10.37
C ASP A 56 -12.74 -21.58 11.40
N ALA A 57 -11.99 -22.36 12.18
CA ALA A 57 -11.07 -21.83 13.20
C ALA A 57 -9.82 -21.19 12.57
N GLU A 58 -9.27 -21.77 11.51
CA GLU A 58 -8.14 -21.22 10.75
C GLU A 58 -8.54 -19.95 10.00
N LEU A 59 -9.72 -19.95 9.37
CA LEU A 59 -10.27 -18.76 8.73
C LEU A 59 -10.47 -17.61 9.73
N ALA A 60 -11.04 -17.92 10.90
CA ALA A 60 -11.20 -16.95 11.99
C ALA A 60 -9.86 -16.44 12.51
N ALA A 61 -8.86 -17.32 12.67
CA ALA A 61 -7.53 -16.96 13.13
C ALA A 61 -6.78 -16.04 12.14
N VAL A 62 -6.87 -16.31 10.84
CA VAL A 62 -6.30 -15.42 9.80
C VAL A 62 -7.02 -14.08 9.77
N GLY A 63 -8.35 -14.06 9.92
CA GLY A 63 -9.12 -12.82 10.07
C GLY A 63 -8.65 -11.99 11.26
N LEU A 64 -8.45 -12.61 12.42
CA LEU A 64 -7.94 -11.96 13.64
C LEU A 64 -6.51 -11.45 13.46
N GLY A 65 -5.65 -12.23 12.79
CA GLY A 65 -4.28 -11.82 12.44
C GLY A 65 -4.27 -10.59 11.53
N ASN A 66 -5.07 -10.60 10.47
CA ASN A 66 -5.24 -9.45 9.57
C ASN A 66 -5.77 -8.21 10.29
N MET A 67 -6.72 -8.36 11.20
CA MET A 67 -7.20 -7.25 12.04
C MET A 67 -6.05 -6.64 12.84
N MET A 68 -5.26 -7.46 13.53
CA MET A 68 -4.12 -6.99 14.30
C MET A 68 -3.08 -6.28 13.42
N GLN A 69 -2.78 -6.83 12.25
CA GLN A 69 -1.90 -6.18 11.27
C GLN A 69 -2.45 -4.83 10.81
N ASN A 70 -3.75 -4.72 10.54
CA ASN A 70 -4.36 -3.46 10.13
C ASN A 70 -4.29 -2.40 11.24
N CYS A 71 -4.69 -2.75 12.46
CA CYS A 71 -4.75 -1.83 13.60
C CYS A 71 -3.36 -1.37 14.06
N CYS A 72 -2.43 -2.31 14.25
CA CYS A 72 -1.16 -2.01 14.89
C CYS A 72 -0.06 -1.65 13.89
N ALA A 73 -0.15 -2.13 12.66
CA ALA A 73 0.96 -2.17 11.72
C ALA A 73 0.70 -1.28 10.49
N LEU A 74 -0.34 -1.59 9.71
CA LEU A 74 -0.61 -0.91 8.44
C LEU A 74 -1.09 0.53 8.61
N SER A 75 -1.83 0.84 9.68
CA SER A 75 -2.33 2.20 9.93
C SER A 75 -1.23 3.26 9.95
N LEU A 76 -0.08 2.96 10.57
CA LEU A 76 1.06 3.87 10.62
C LEU A 76 1.76 3.99 9.25
N GLY A 77 1.93 2.89 8.54
CA GLY A 77 2.49 2.91 7.19
C GLY A 77 1.61 3.64 6.16
N ILE A 78 0.28 3.53 6.29
CA ILE A 78 -0.69 4.30 5.49
C ILE A 78 -0.53 5.80 5.79
N GLY A 79 -0.39 6.18 7.07
CA GLY A 79 -0.16 7.57 7.46
C GLY A 79 1.10 8.16 6.81
N LEU A 80 2.21 7.42 6.83
CA LEU A 80 3.46 7.84 6.18
C LEU A 80 3.34 7.92 4.66
N THR A 81 2.60 7.00 4.04
CA THR A 81 2.36 6.99 2.59
C THR A 81 1.46 8.15 2.17
N SER A 82 0.47 8.53 3.00
CA SER A 82 -0.40 9.69 2.78
C SER A 82 0.38 11.02 2.85
N ALA A 83 1.33 11.13 3.79
CA ALA A 83 2.24 12.27 3.82
C ALA A 83 3.12 12.35 2.56
N LEU A 84 3.59 11.18 2.07
CA LEU A 84 4.35 11.09 0.82
C LEU A 84 3.51 11.54 -0.38
N ASP A 85 2.23 11.18 -0.45
CA ASP A 85 1.33 11.63 -1.52
C ASP A 85 1.36 13.17 -1.64
N THR A 86 1.18 13.85 -0.51
CA THR A 86 1.17 15.32 -0.43
C THR A 86 2.52 15.92 -0.84
N PHE A 87 3.62 15.44 -0.27
CA PHE A 87 4.95 16.01 -0.53
C PHE A 87 5.40 15.78 -1.99
N VAL A 88 5.13 14.60 -2.56
CA VAL A 88 5.47 14.31 -3.95
C VAL A 88 4.58 15.12 -4.89
N SER A 89 3.27 15.24 -4.63
CA SER A 89 2.39 16.04 -5.49
C SER A 89 2.79 17.52 -5.52
N GLN A 90 3.17 18.07 -4.35
CA GLN A 90 3.64 19.45 -4.24
C GLN A 90 4.97 19.67 -4.97
N ALA A 91 5.96 18.81 -4.73
CA ALA A 91 7.26 18.91 -5.40
C ALA A 91 7.14 18.72 -6.93
N HIS A 92 6.29 17.79 -7.37
CA HIS A 92 6.04 17.56 -8.78
C HIS A 92 5.36 18.77 -9.43
N GLY A 93 4.36 19.36 -8.78
CA GLY A 93 3.71 20.60 -9.23
C GLY A 93 4.65 21.81 -9.28
N ALA A 94 5.66 21.85 -8.41
CA ALA A 94 6.71 22.88 -8.41
C ALA A 94 7.86 22.61 -9.41
N GLY A 95 7.79 21.54 -10.23
CA GLY A 95 8.85 21.15 -11.16
C GLY A 95 10.12 20.58 -10.49
N GLN A 96 10.07 20.26 -9.21
CA GLN A 96 11.21 19.80 -8.41
C GLN A 96 11.32 18.27 -8.44
N HIS A 97 11.63 17.71 -9.62
CA HIS A 97 11.68 16.25 -9.81
C HIS A 97 12.70 15.53 -8.92
N SER A 98 13.87 16.15 -8.66
CA SER A 98 14.87 15.60 -7.74
C SER A 98 14.32 15.49 -6.31
N LEU A 99 13.53 16.47 -5.87
CA LEU A 99 12.94 16.47 -4.53
C LEU A 99 11.89 15.37 -4.38
N CYS A 100 11.13 15.06 -5.44
CA CYS A 100 10.18 13.94 -5.45
C CYS A 100 10.87 12.61 -5.11
N VAL A 101 12.05 12.36 -5.71
CA VAL A 101 12.84 11.14 -5.46
C VAL A 101 13.40 11.14 -4.03
N GLN A 102 13.87 12.28 -3.54
CA GLN A 102 14.35 12.41 -2.16
C GLN A 102 13.23 12.13 -1.14
N TYR A 103 12.01 12.59 -1.38
CA TYR A 103 10.86 12.27 -0.53
C TYR A 103 10.54 10.78 -0.53
N LEU A 104 10.57 10.12 -1.70
CA LEU A 104 10.41 8.67 -1.77
C LEU A 104 11.50 7.96 -0.96
N GLN A 105 12.77 8.32 -1.11
CA GLN A 105 13.87 7.70 -0.37
C GLN A 105 13.70 7.88 1.15
N ARG A 106 13.36 9.08 1.61
CA ARG A 106 13.09 9.36 3.03
C ARG A 106 11.92 8.53 3.55
N SER A 107 10.82 8.45 2.79
CA SER A 107 9.68 7.60 3.14
C SER A 107 10.08 6.14 3.23
N ARG A 108 10.88 5.61 2.30
CA ARG A 108 11.37 4.22 2.34
C ARG A 108 12.22 3.93 3.58
N VAL A 109 13.07 4.87 4.00
CA VAL A 109 13.85 4.75 5.25
C VAL A 109 12.91 4.73 6.45
N LEU A 110 11.97 5.67 6.55
CA LEU A 110 11.01 5.73 7.66
C LEU A 110 10.12 4.47 7.70
N CYS A 111 9.66 3.99 6.54
CA CYS A 111 8.92 2.74 6.39
C CYS A 111 9.72 1.49 6.79
N THR A 112 11.06 1.56 6.71
CA THR A 112 11.94 0.47 7.17
C THR A 112 12.15 0.56 8.67
N LEU A 113 12.32 1.77 9.22
CA LEU A 113 12.48 1.99 10.66
C LEU A 113 11.24 1.59 11.46
N GLN A 114 10.03 1.78 10.92
CA GLN A 114 8.82 1.32 11.62
C GLN A 114 8.78 -0.21 11.81
N LEU A 115 9.46 -0.99 10.95
CA LEU A 115 9.50 -2.45 11.09
C LEU A 115 10.16 -2.89 12.39
N ILE A 116 11.03 -2.06 12.97
CA ILE A 116 11.74 -2.34 14.22
C ILE A 116 10.77 -2.62 15.36
N TRP A 117 9.66 -1.87 15.44
CA TRP A 117 8.66 -2.08 16.49
C TRP A 117 7.49 -2.96 16.01
N MET A 118 7.17 -2.96 14.72
CA MET A 118 6.10 -3.78 14.15
C MET A 118 6.40 -5.28 14.18
N ILE A 119 7.63 -5.69 13.84
CA ILE A 119 8.00 -7.10 13.79
C ILE A 119 7.85 -7.76 15.17
N PRO A 120 8.42 -7.20 16.27
CA PRO A 120 8.20 -7.76 17.60
C PRO A 120 6.71 -7.81 17.98
N LEU A 121 5.95 -6.75 17.67
CA LEU A 121 4.53 -6.68 17.98
C LEU A 121 3.73 -7.80 17.31
N LEU A 122 4.03 -8.12 16.05
CA LEU A 122 3.40 -9.24 15.36
C LEU A 122 3.96 -10.59 15.78
N TRP A 123 5.25 -10.66 16.13
CA TRP A 123 5.89 -11.90 16.56
C TRP A 123 5.32 -12.43 17.89
N PHE A 124 5.03 -11.52 18.82
CA PHE A 124 4.44 -11.79 20.13
C PHE A 124 2.92 -11.55 20.16
N SER A 125 2.27 -11.65 19.00
CA SER A 125 0.83 -11.40 18.88
C SER A 125 -0.04 -12.38 19.66
N ASP A 126 0.44 -13.58 19.94
CA ASP A 126 -0.24 -14.56 20.80
C ASP A 126 -0.49 -14.00 22.21
N SER A 127 0.56 -13.47 22.83
CA SER A 127 0.48 -12.89 24.18
C SER A 127 -0.44 -11.65 24.21
N ILE A 128 -0.37 -10.83 23.17
CA ILE A 128 -1.19 -9.61 23.05
C ILE A 128 -2.67 -10.00 22.88
N LEU A 129 -2.97 -10.94 21.99
CA LEU A 129 -4.34 -11.38 21.72
C LEU A 129 -4.96 -12.04 22.96
N VAL A 130 -4.21 -12.88 23.67
CA VAL A 130 -4.66 -13.48 24.94
C VAL A 130 -4.93 -12.39 25.99
N ALA A 131 -4.06 -11.38 26.10
CA ALA A 131 -4.25 -10.27 27.04
C ALA A 131 -5.52 -9.44 26.75
N VAL A 132 -5.94 -9.36 25.48
CA VAL A 132 -7.18 -8.69 25.04
C VAL A 132 -8.40 -9.62 25.14
N GLY A 133 -8.24 -10.84 25.68
CA GLY A 133 -9.33 -11.78 25.97
C GLY A 133 -9.63 -12.78 24.86
N GLN A 134 -8.76 -12.94 23.86
CA GLN A 134 -8.93 -13.97 22.83
C GLN A 134 -8.60 -15.36 23.39
N HIS A 135 -9.29 -16.38 22.88
CA HIS A 135 -9.03 -17.77 23.26
C HIS A 135 -7.58 -18.17 22.90
N PRO A 136 -6.82 -18.84 23.80
CA PRO A 136 -5.41 -19.15 23.57
C PRO A 136 -5.12 -19.90 22.26
N ASP A 137 -5.98 -20.85 21.87
CA ASP A 137 -5.80 -21.59 20.62
C ASP A 137 -5.93 -20.70 19.38
N VAL A 138 -6.95 -19.83 19.34
CA VAL A 138 -7.17 -18.90 18.22
C VAL A 138 -6.03 -17.87 18.15
N ALA A 139 -5.61 -17.35 19.31
CA ALA A 139 -4.47 -16.45 19.41
C ALA A 139 -3.17 -17.08 18.89
N ARG A 140 -2.94 -18.37 19.19
CA ARG A 140 -1.77 -19.10 18.68
C ARG A 140 -1.80 -19.28 17.16
N HIS A 141 -2.95 -19.62 16.58
CA HIS A 141 -3.09 -19.72 15.13
C HIS A 141 -2.89 -18.36 14.44
N ALA A 142 -3.49 -17.29 14.97
CA ALA A 142 -3.32 -15.93 14.46
C ALA A 142 -1.86 -15.48 14.55
N ALA A 143 -1.16 -15.81 15.64
CA ALA A 143 0.25 -15.50 15.80
C ALA A 143 1.14 -16.27 14.82
N SER A 144 0.84 -17.54 14.55
CA SER A 144 1.57 -18.29 13.52
C SER A 144 1.43 -17.64 12.15
N TYR A 145 0.21 -17.23 11.78
CA TYR A 145 -0.03 -16.47 10.56
C TYR A 145 0.77 -15.15 10.54
N ASN A 146 0.71 -14.36 11.60
CA ASN A 146 1.41 -13.08 11.71
C ASN A 146 2.94 -13.20 11.63
N ARG A 147 3.53 -14.26 12.21
CA ARG A 147 4.98 -14.52 12.11
C ARG A 147 5.42 -14.79 10.68
N VAL A 148 4.62 -15.51 9.90
CA VAL A 148 4.88 -15.74 8.47
C VAL A 148 4.65 -14.44 7.67
N ALA A 149 3.54 -13.74 7.92
CA ALA A 149 3.23 -12.48 7.24
C ALA A 149 4.28 -11.38 7.49
N ALA A 150 4.93 -11.38 8.67
CA ALA A 150 5.95 -10.40 9.02
C ALA A 150 7.11 -10.33 8.02
N PHE A 151 7.48 -11.45 7.39
CA PHE A 151 8.53 -11.49 6.36
C PHE A 151 8.15 -10.69 5.10
N GLY A 152 6.86 -10.59 4.79
CA GLY A 152 6.34 -9.85 3.62
C GLY A 152 6.23 -8.34 3.85
N LEU A 153 6.22 -7.88 5.10
CA LEU A 153 5.92 -6.48 5.43
C LEU A 153 6.92 -5.48 4.84
N PHE A 154 8.21 -5.83 4.80
CA PHE A 154 9.21 -4.96 4.20
C PHE A 154 8.85 -4.67 2.74
N SER A 155 8.67 -5.72 1.95
CA SER A 155 8.31 -5.62 0.54
C SER A 155 7.00 -4.87 0.34
N GLN A 156 6.01 -5.11 1.20
CA GLN A 156 4.72 -4.42 1.15
C GLN A 156 4.86 -2.90 1.34
N PHE A 157 5.64 -2.43 2.33
CA PHE A 157 5.82 -0.99 2.50
C PHE A 157 6.67 -0.35 1.40
N GLN A 158 7.67 -1.06 0.87
CA GLN A 158 8.42 -0.56 -0.28
C GLN A 158 7.49 -0.40 -1.49
N TRP A 159 6.60 -1.36 -1.73
CA TRP A 159 5.61 -1.29 -2.79
C TRP A 159 4.64 -0.11 -2.61
N GLN A 160 4.11 0.09 -1.40
CA GLN A 160 3.20 1.21 -1.12
C GLN A 160 3.85 2.58 -1.37
N GLY A 161 5.11 2.75 -0.96
CA GLY A 161 5.85 3.98 -1.23
C GLY A 161 6.08 4.23 -2.73
N ILE A 162 6.44 3.18 -3.49
CA ILE A 162 6.60 3.27 -4.95
C ILE A 162 5.26 3.62 -5.61
N LEU A 163 4.17 2.99 -5.20
CA LEU A 163 2.83 3.23 -5.73
C LEU A 163 2.38 4.68 -5.47
N ALA A 164 2.61 5.20 -4.27
CA ALA A 164 2.36 6.61 -3.94
C ALA A 164 3.20 7.54 -4.83
N TYR A 165 4.51 7.30 -4.93
CA TYR A 165 5.36 8.10 -5.81
C TYR A 165 4.86 8.13 -7.26
N LEU A 166 4.63 6.95 -7.87
CA LEU A 166 4.20 6.81 -9.27
C LEU A 166 2.88 7.54 -9.54
N ARG A 167 1.92 7.43 -8.62
CA ARG A 167 0.63 8.10 -8.72
C ARG A 167 0.77 9.63 -8.69
N ASN A 168 1.59 10.16 -7.80
CA ASN A 168 1.73 11.61 -7.59
C ASN A 168 2.67 12.30 -8.59
N VAL A 169 3.53 11.54 -9.29
CA VAL A 169 4.27 12.03 -10.47
C VAL A 169 3.50 11.84 -11.79
N LYS A 170 2.19 11.54 -11.70
CA LYS A 170 1.28 11.34 -12.84
C LYS A 170 1.62 10.14 -13.75
N MET A 171 2.31 9.12 -13.23
CA MET A 171 2.69 7.91 -13.98
C MET A 171 2.25 6.61 -13.27
N PRO A 172 0.95 6.37 -12.99
CA PRO A 172 0.50 5.16 -12.30
C PRO A 172 0.43 3.89 -13.17
N GLN A 173 0.59 4.01 -14.49
CA GLN A 173 0.44 2.90 -15.45
C GLN A 173 1.39 1.72 -15.18
N PRO A 174 2.69 1.93 -14.86
CA PRO A 174 3.58 0.82 -14.53
C PRO A 174 3.08 0.01 -13.34
N ALA A 175 2.57 0.68 -12.30
CA ALA A 175 2.03 0.01 -11.12
C ALA A 175 0.79 -0.83 -11.46
N MET A 176 -0.10 -0.32 -12.31
CA MET A 176 -1.26 -1.05 -12.81
C MET A 176 -0.86 -2.33 -13.55
N TRP A 177 0.11 -2.25 -14.47
CA TRP A 177 0.56 -3.43 -15.24
C TRP A 177 1.21 -4.49 -14.34
N ILE A 178 2.01 -4.06 -13.36
CA ILE A 178 2.61 -4.95 -12.36
C ILE A 178 1.51 -5.61 -11.52
N ALA A 179 0.58 -4.82 -10.98
CA ALA A 179 -0.51 -5.35 -10.15
C ALA A 179 -1.42 -6.33 -10.90
N GLY A 180 -1.76 -6.03 -12.16
CA GLY A 180 -2.54 -6.93 -13.01
C GLY A 180 -1.80 -8.24 -13.27
N SER A 181 -0.53 -8.18 -13.63
CA SER A 181 0.29 -9.39 -13.87
C SER A 181 0.43 -10.24 -12.61
N THR A 182 0.73 -9.60 -11.47
CA THR A 182 0.81 -10.26 -10.16
C THR A 182 -0.52 -10.89 -9.77
N CYS A 183 -1.64 -10.21 -9.98
CA CYS A 183 -2.96 -10.73 -9.64
C CYS A 183 -3.33 -11.96 -10.48
N MET A 184 -3.09 -11.92 -11.79
CA MET A 184 -3.32 -13.08 -12.65
C MET A 184 -2.49 -14.28 -12.22
N LEU A 185 -1.19 -14.08 -11.95
CA LEU A 185 -0.32 -15.14 -11.46
C LEU A 185 -0.81 -15.65 -10.09
N HIS A 186 -1.12 -14.76 -9.16
CA HIS A 186 -1.60 -15.12 -7.83
C HIS A 186 -2.84 -16.02 -7.88
N ILE A 187 -3.84 -15.66 -8.68
CA ILE A 187 -5.07 -16.46 -8.84
C ILE A 187 -4.76 -17.85 -9.40
N VAL A 188 -3.95 -17.91 -10.47
CA VAL A 188 -3.58 -19.19 -11.11
C VAL A 188 -2.88 -20.11 -10.11
N TRP A 189 -1.92 -19.57 -9.35
CA TRP A 189 -1.14 -20.35 -8.40
C TRP A 189 -1.99 -20.76 -7.20
N ALA A 190 -2.80 -19.85 -6.65
CA ALA A 190 -3.69 -20.15 -5.53
C ALA A 190 -4.66 -21.30 -5.88
N VAL A 191 -5.31 -21.23 -7.05
CA VAL A 191 -6.22 -22.30 -7.50
C VAL A 191 -5.47 -23.60 -7.76
N LEU A 192 -4.31 -23.56 -8.42
CA LEU A 192 -3.54 -24.76 -8.75
C LEU A 192 -3.06 -25.49 -7.49
N PHE A 193 -2.42 -24.79 -6.56
CA PHE A 193 -1.84 -25.44 -5.38
C PHE A 193 -2.91 -25.86 -4.37
N ILE A 194 -3.89 -25.00 -4.11
CA ILE A 194 -4.86 -25.23 -3.02
C ILE A 194 -6.02 -26.12 -3.51
N VAL A 195 -6.59 -25.84 -4.68
CA VAL A 195 -7.79 -26.58 -5.16
C VAL A 195 -7.40 -27.86 -5.90
N VAL A 196 -6.37 -27.82 -6.75
CA VAL A 196 -5.99 -28.98 -7.58
C VAL A 196 -5.03 -29.90 -6.83
N PHE A 197 -3.93 -29.37 -6.29
CA PHE A 197 -2.92 -30.20 -5.61
C PHE A 197 -3.24 -30.50 -4.14
N LYS A 198 -4.16 -29.75 -3.52
CA LYS A 198 -4.53 -29.89 -2.09
C LYS A 198 -3.30 -29.85 -1.16
N TRP A 199 -2.36 -28.99 -1.52
CA TRP A 199 -1.15 -28.73 -0.76
C TRP A 199 -1.38 -27.54 0.16
#